data_AF-A0A357MNQ4-F1
#
_entry.id   AF-A0A357MNQ4-F1
#
_cell.length_a   1.000
_cell.length_b   1.000
_cell.length_c   1.000
_cell.angle_alpha   90.00
_cell.angle_beta   90.00
_cell.angle_gamma   90.00
#
_symmetry.space_group_name_H-M   'P 1'
#
loop_
_entity.id
_entity.type
_entity.pdbx_description
1 polymer ?
#
loop_
_entity_poly.entity_id
_entity_poly.type
_entity_poly.pdbx_seq_one_letter_code
_entity_poly.pdbx_strand_id
1 'polypeptide(L)'
;MIRPALIAALLALPVAAPAAEDKETSCAFQGQVMAAVRQARLDRVPQGDVLDTILAADPAWPAQYNNAIPQLTAHVYALKMRDVRQTDLGALMQQQCLANWDQIQQMQKQLKSD
;
A
#
# COMPACT_ATOMS: atom_id res chain seq x y z
N MET A 1 -32.19 7.48 6.64
CA MET A 1 -31.03 8.27 7.12
C MET A 1 -29.84 7.34 7.21
N ILE A 2 -29.03 7.28 6.15
CA ILE A 2 -27.85 6.41 6.11
C ILE A 2 -26.68 7.27 6.60
N ARG A 3 -26.11 6.92 7.75
CA ARG A 3 -24.87 7.55 8.24
C ARG A 3 -23.74 7.19 7.26
N PRO A 4 -23.08 8.13 6.58
CA PRO A 4 -21.85 7.83 5.85
C PRO A 4 -20.71 7.83 6.87
N ALA A 5 -20.65 6.80 7.71
CA ALA A 5 -19.53 6.54 8.60
C ALA A 5 -18.80 5.32 8.06
N LEU A 6 -18.18 5.43 6.88
CA LEU A 6 -17.41 4.33 6.31
C LEU A 6 -16.10 4.84 5.71
N ILE A 7 -15.03 4.55 6.48
CA ILE A 7 -13.67 4.22 6.03
C ILE A 7 -12.82 5.43 5.61
N ALA A 8 -12.35 6.19 6.59
CA ALA A 8 -11.22 7.14 6.46
C ALA A 8 -9.95 6.67 7.20
N ALA A 9 -9.79 5.36 7.43
CA ALA A 9 -8.74 4.84 8.33
C ALA A 9 -7.65 3.98 7.64
N LEU A 10 -7.54 4.00 6.31
CA LEU A 10 -6.49 3.23 5.60
C LEU A 10 -5.33 4.10 5.08
N LEU A 11 -5.31 5.40 5.39
CA LEU A 11 -4.26 6.33 4.92
C LEU A 11 -2.93 6.21 5.68
N ALA A 12 -2.82 5.29 6.63
CA ALA A 12 -1.65 5.21 7.53
C ALA A 12 -0.76 4.00 7.23
N LEU A 13 -0.40 3.79 5.97
CA LEU A 13 0.83 3.08 5.65
C LEU A 13 1.87 4.10 5.16
N PRO A 14 2.43 4.94 6.05
CA PRO A 14 3.61 5.70 5.72
C PRO A 14 4.78 4.72 5.64
N VAL A 15 5.01 4.13 4.46
CA VAL A 15 6.40 3.82 4.13
C VAL A 15 7.07 5.18 4.08
N ALA A 16 7.86 5.50 5.11
CA ALA A 16 8.62 6.73 5.15
C ALA A 16 9.49 6.77 3.90
N ALA A 17 9.15 7.66 2.96
CA ALA A 17 10.01 7.91 1.82
C ALA A 17 11.37 8.34 2.38
N PRO A 18 12.48 7.67 2.03
CA PRO A 18 13.80 8.13 2.44
C PRO A 18 14.02 9.53 1.88
N ALA A 19 14.79 10.34 2.62
CA ALA A 19 15.04 11.73 2.27
C ALA A 19 15.70 11.96 0.89
N ALA A 20 16.16 10.88 0.24
CA ALA A 20 16.79 10.91 -1.08
C ALA A 20 15.85 10.53 -2.24
N GLU A 21 14.67 9.95 -1.98
CA GLU A 21 13.70 9.59 -3.03
C GLU A 21 12.70 10.72 -3.25
N ASP A 22 12.43 11.06 -4.51
CA ASP A 22 11.40 12.05 -4.85
C ASP A 22 9.98 11.50 -4.63
N LYS A 23 9.01 12.43 -4.63
CA LYS A 23 7.60 12.15 -4.38
C LYS A 23 7.06 11.11 -5.37
N GLU A 24 7.31 11.31 -6.65
CA GLU A 24 6.79 10.50 -7.74
C GLU A 24 7.30 9.07 -7.64
N THR A 25 8.60 8.91 -7.43
CA THR A 25 9.28 7.63 -7.25
C THR A 25 8.74 6.89 -6.02
N SER A 26 8.64 7.56 -4.88
CA SER A 26 8.11 6.93 -3.66
C SER A 26 6.66 6.48 -3.83
N CYS A 27 5.80 7.31 -4.44
CA CYS A 27 4.41 6.93 -4.69
C CYS A 27 4.28 5.80 -5.72
N ALA A 28 5.17 5.75 -6.72
CA ALA A 28 5.23 4.64 -7.66
C ALA A 28 5.57 3.32 -6.95
N PHE A 29 6.56 3.31 -6.05
CA PHE A 29 6.88 2.10 -5.28
C PHE A 29 5.74 1.65 -4.35
N GLN A 30 5.05 2.58 -3.68
CA GLN A 30 3.85 2.21 -2.90
C GLN A 30 2.76 1.58 -3.77
N GLY A 31 2.56 2.10 -4.98
CA GLY A 31 1.64 1.53 -5.97
C GLY A 31 2.07 0.12 -6.41
N GLN A 32 3.36 -0.09 -6.69
CA GLN A 32 3.90 -1.40 -7.08
C GLN A 32 3.73 -2.45 -5.99
N VAL A 33 3.99 -2.11 -4.73
CA VAL A 33 3.80 -3.03 -3.59
C VAL A 33 2.32 -3.43 -3.48
N MET A 34 1.40 -2.47 -3.55
CA MET A 34 -0.03 -2.75 -3.53
C MET A 34 -0.47 -3.61 -4.73
N ALA A 35 0.08 -3.34 -5.92
CA ALA A 35 -0.18 -4.13 -7.12
C ALA A 35 0.29 -5.57 -6.95
N ALA A 36 1.47 -5.80 -6.37
CA ALA A 36 2.00 -7.14 -6.11
C ALA A 36 1.14 -7.91 -5.09
N VAL A 37 0.72 -7.27 -4.00
CA VAL A 37 -0.21 -7.86 -3.02
C VAL A 37 -1.56 -8.20 -3.67
N ARG A 38 -2.09 -7.28 -4.48
CA ARG A 38 -3.31 -7.51 -5.26
C ARG A 38 -3.14 -8.71 -6.19
N GLN A 39 -2.01 -8.80 -6.90
CA GLN A 39 -1.73 -9.89 -7.83
C GLN A 39 -1.65 -11.22 -7.09
N ALA A 40 -0.93 -11.30 -5.97
CA ALA A 40 -0.87 -12.50 -5.13
C ALA A 40 -2.28 -12.96 -4.68
N ARG A 41 -3.18 -12.02 -4.35
CA ARG A 41 -4.58 -12.33 -4.03
C ARG A 41 -5.34 -12.89 -5.24
N LEU A 42 -5.13 -12.34 -6.43
CA LEU A 42 -5.75 -12.82 -7.67
C LEU A 42 -5.27 -14.24 -8.04
N ASP A 43 -3.98 -14.49 -7.79
CA ASP A 43 -3.33 -15.79 -8.02
C ASP A 43 -3.62 -16.81 -6.92
N ARG A 44 -4.42 -16.43 -5.92
CA ARG A 44 -4.83 -17.26 -4.79
C ARG A 44 -3.66 -17.79 -3.96
N VAL A 45 -2.60 -17.01 -3.83
CA VAL A 45 -1.54 -17.28 -2.85
C VAL A 45 -2.18 -17.35 -1.45
N PRO A 46 -1.81 -18.30 -0.58
CA PRO A 46 -2.27 -18.30 0.80
C PRO A 46 -1.81 -17.03 1.52
N GLN A 47 -2.65 -16.45 2.39
CA GLN A 47 -2.35 -15.16 3.01
C GLN A 47 -1.00 -15.14 3.77
N GLY A 48 -0.65 -16.27 4.41
CA GLY A 48 0.62 -16.42 5.14
C GLY A 48 1.86 -16.43 4.23
N ASP A 49 1.69 -16.77 2.96
CA ASP A 49 2.79 -16.99 2.01
C ASP A 49 3.02 -15.78 1.09
N VAL A 50 2.17 -14.74 1.19
CA VAL A 50 2.21 -13.58 0.28
C VAL A 50 3.53 -12.84 0.35
N LEU A 51 4.07 -12.64 1.56
CA LEU A 51 5.35 -11.95 1.72
C LEU A 51 6.45 -12.71 0.98
N ASP A 52 6.63 -13.98 1.30
CA ASP A 52 7.67 -14.82 0.71
C ASP A 52 7.50 -14.94 -0.81
N THR A 53 6.26 -15.06 -1.29
CA THR A 53 5.95 -15.13 -2.73
C THR A 53 6.34 -13.85 -3.46
N ILE A 54 6.05 -12.68 -2.88
CA ILE A 54 6.40 -11.39 -3.49
C ILE A 54 7.92 -11.19 -3.48
N LEU A 55 8.60 -11.53 -2.37
CA LEU A 55 10.05 -11.38 -2.26
C LEU A 55 10.83 -12.34 -3.17
N ALA A 56 10.31 -13.56 -3.37
CA ALA A 56 10.90 -14.53 -4.29
C ALA A 56 10.86 -14.08 -5.76
N ALA A 57 10.01 -13.10 -6.10
CA ALA A 57 9.92 -12.51 -7.43
C ALA A 57 10.95 -11.39 -7.68
N ASP A 58 11.84 -11.12 -6.73
CA ASP A 58 12.90 -10.08 -6.78
C ASP A 58 12.35 -8.70 -7.23
N PRO A 59 11.47 -8.09 -6.41
CA PRO A 59 10.78 -6.87 -6.82
C PRO A 59 11.75 -5.68 -6.95
N ALA A 60 11.48 -4.83 -7.94
CA ALA A 60 12.36 -3.70 -8.28
C ALA A 60 12.35 -2.53 -7.27
N TRP A 61 11.43 -2.53 -6.30
CA TRP A 61 11.37 -1.48 -5.28
C TRP A 61 12.37 -1.75 -4.14
N PRO A 62 12.84 -0.70 -3.45
CA PRO A 62 13.76 -0.86 -2.33
C PRO A 62 13.17 -1.64 -1.13
N ALA A 63 14.01 -2.36 -0.40
CA ALA A 63 13.59 -3.29 0.65
C ALA A 63 12.74 -2.64 1.77
N GLN A 64 12.87 -1.34 2.05
CA GLN A 64 12.06 -0.67 3.08
C GLN A 64 10.55 -0.71 2.80
N TYR A 65 10.16 -0.82 1.52
CA TYR A 65 8.77 -0.92 1.12
C TYR A 65 8.15 -2.29 1.43
N ASN A 66 8.97 -3.32 1.66
CA ASN A 66 8.51 -4.66 2.04
C ASN A 66 7.79 -4.67 3.39
N ASN A 67 8.11 -3.72 4.27
CA ASN A 67 7.48 -3.59 5.58
C ASN A 67 5.97 -3.34 5.51
N ALA A 68 5.47 -2.77 4.41
CA ALA A 68 4.04 -2.55 4.21
C ALA A 68 3.29 -3.82 3.76
N ILE A 69 3.98 -4.82 3.20
CA ILE A 69 3.36 -6.01 2.60
C ILE A 69 2.42 -6.73 3.56
N PRO A 70 2.77 -7.01 4.83
CA PRO A 70 1.88 -7.74 5.74
C PRO A 70 0.54 -7.01 6.00
N GLN A 71 0.59 -5.70 6.25
CA GLN A 71 -0.61 -4.90 6.51
C GLN A 71 -1.46 -4.74 5.24
N LEU A 72 -0.83 -4.51 4.09
CA LEU A 72 -1.51 -4.46 2.80
C LEU A 72 -2.17 -5.80 2.48
N THR A 73 -1.49 -6.90 2.77
CA THR A 73 -2.02 -8.26 2.58
C THR A 73 -3.27 -8.46 3.42
N ALA A 74 -3.23 -8.13 4.72
CA ALA A 74 -4.41 -8.21 5.58
C ALA A 74 -5.59 -7.39 5.03
N HIS A 75 -5.33 -6.17 4.55
CA HIS A 75 -6.35 -5.32 3.94
C HIS A 75 -6.95 -5.93 2.66
N VAL A 76 -6.11 -6.27 1.68
CA VAL A 76 -6.53 -6.82 0.39
C VAL A 76 -7.26 -8.15 0.56
N TYR A 77 -6.85 -8.96 1.53
CA TYR A 77 -7.48 -10.26 1.80
C TYR A 77 -8.85 -10.15 2.47
N ALA A 78 -9.13 -9.03 3.14
CA ALA A 78 -10.45 -8.71 3.67
C ALA A 78 -11.43 -8.20 2.58
N LEU A 79 -10.94 -7.76 1.42
CA LEU A 79 -11.77 -7.31 0.31
C LEU A 79 -12.46 -8.49 -0.40
N LYS A 80 -13.66 -8.23 -0.94
CA LYS A 80 -14.36 -9.19 -1.79
C LYS A 80 -13.57 -9.41 -3.07
N MET A 81 -13.42 -10.66 -3.50
CA MET A 81 -12.63 -11.02 -4.69
C MET A 81 -13.12 -10.34 -5.98
N ARG A 82 -14.43 -10.02 -6.08
CA ARG A 82 -14.97 -9.23 -7.19
C ARG A 82 -14.34 -7.84 -7.24
N ASP A 83 -14.26 -7.16 -6.09
CA ASP A 83 -13.80 -5.78 -5.99
C ASP A 83 -12.28 -5.74 -6.21
N VAL A 84 -11.53 -6.74 -5.73
CA VAL A 84 -10.10 -6.92 -6.05
C VAL A 84 -9.88 -7.02 -7.56
N ARG A 85 -10.72 -7.76 -8.28
CA ARG A 85 -10.62 -7.91 -9.75
C ARG A 85 -10.95 -6.65 -10.52
N GLN A 86 -11.94 -5.90 -10.07
CA GLN A 86 -12.46 -4.73 -10.80
C GLN A 86 -11.68 -3.45 -10.55
N THR A 87 -10.96 -3.37 -9.43
CA THR A 87 -10.23 -2.17 -9.03
C THR A 87 -8.73 -2.36 -9.21
N ASP A 88 -8.07 -1.44 -9.89
CA ASP A 88 -6.60 -1.34 -9.88
C ASP A 88 -6.14 -0.68 -8.58
N LEU A 89 -5.92 -1.51 -7.55
CA LEU A 89 -5.50 -1.04 -6.23
C LEU A 89 -4.10 -0.41 -6.26
N GLY A 90 -3.23 -0.83 -7.19
CA GLY A 90 -1.88 -0.29 -7.32
C GLY A 90 -1.92 1.16 -7.82
N ALA A 91 -2.62 1.38 -8.93
CA ALA A 91 -2.83 2.73 -9.46
C ALA A 91 -3.57 3.63 -8.46
N LEU A 92 -4.59 3.10 -7.77
CA LEU A 92 -5.33 3.86 -6.76
C LEU A 92 -4.43 4.29 -5.60
N MET A 93 -3.58 3.40 -5.09
CA MET A 93 -2.63 3.71 -4.01
C MET A 93 -1.63 4.79 -4.45
N GLN A 94 -1.06 4.66 -5.65
CA GLN A 94 -0.15 5.67 -6.19
C GLN A 94 -0.83 7.04 -6.32
N GLN A 95 -2.05 7.10 -6.86
CA GLN A 95 -2.81 8.35 -7.00
C GLN A 95 -3.13 8.97 -5.64
N GLN A 96 -3.54 8.16 -4.66
CA GLN A 96 -3.80 8.64 -3.30
C GLN A 96 -2.53 9.17 -2.64
N CYS A 97 -1.40 8.50 -2.81
CA CYS A 97 -0.11 8.98 -2.33
C CYS A 97 0.25 10.35 -2.94
N LEU A 98 0.11 10.49 -4.27
CA LEU A 98 0.41 11.75 -4.96
C LEU A 98 -0.50 12.89 -4.51
N ALA A 99 -1.80 12.61 -4.34
CA ALA A 99 -2.80 13.59 -3.94
C ALA A 99 -2.65 14.05 -2.48
N ASN A 100 -2.17 13.16 -1.59
CA ASN A 100 -2.10 13.42 -0.15
C ASN A 100 -0.66 13.53 0.38
N TRP A 101 0.34 13.65 -0.51
CA TRP A 101 1.75 13.59 -0.16
C TRP A 101 2.12 14.52 1.00
N ASP A 102 1.79 15.81 0.89
CA ASP A 102 2.19 16.82 1.89
C ASP A 102 1.57 16.53 3.25
N GLN A 103 0.32 16.07 3.27
CA GLN A 103 -0.38 15.66 4.49
C GLN A 103 0.29 14.43 5.12
N ILE A 104 0.67 13.43 4.32
CA ILE A 104 1.38 12.24 4.79
C ILE A 104 2.73 12.63 5.42
N GLN A 105 3.47 13.53 4.77
CA GLN A 105 4.76 14.01 5.28
C GLN A 105 4.62 14.79 6.58
N GLN A 106 3.60 15.64 6.71
CA GLN A 106 3.31 16.37 7.94
C GLN A 106 2.99 15.42 9.10
N MET A 107 2.15 14.41 8.85
CA MET A 107 1.81 13.40 9.86
C MET A 107 3.05 12.61 10.32
N GLN A 108 3.93 12.20 9.39
CA GLN A 108 5.17 11.52 9.76
C GLN A 108 6.10 12.39 10.61
N LYS A 109 6.15 13.70 10.36
CA LYS A 109 6.95 14.64 11.18
C LYS A 109 6.39 14.75 12.59
N GLN A 110 5.06 14.81 12.74
CA GLN A 110 4.39 14.85 14.04
C GLN A 110 4.72 13.58 14.85
N LEU A 111 4.55 12.41 14.24
CA LEU A 111 4.84 11.12 14.90
C LEU A 111 6.30 10.92 15.32
N LYS A 112 7.24 11.64 14.71
CA LYS A 112 8.67 11.61 15.07
C LYS A 112 9.05 12.66 16.12
N SER A 113 8.14 13.59 16.42
CA SER A 113 8.35 14.68 17.38
C SER A 113 7.75 14.39 18.76
N ASP A 114 6.95 13.33 18.87
CA ASP A 114 6.39 12.78 20.12
C ASP A 114 7.24 11.60 20.63
#